data_AF-H8GM85-F1
#
_entry.id   AF-H8GM85-F1
#
_cell.length_a   1.000
_cell.length_b   1.000
_cell.length_c   1.000
_cell.angle_alpha   90.00
_cell.angle_beta   90.00
_cell.angle_gamma   90.00
#
_symmetry.space_group_name_H-M   'P 1'
#
loop_
_entity.id
_entity.type
_entity.pdbx_description
1 polymer ?
#
loop_
_entity_poly.entity_id
_entity_poly.type
_entity_poly.pdbx_seq_one_letter_code
_entity_poly.pdbx_strand_id
1 'polypeptide(L)'
;MPNLTLYQLSAHYVQALDALTDPDAELPAEAISDTLEALAGELEEKAVNVAKFLRNMETTAEAIKVAEANMAKRRKTLENRVQWLKGYLKSNMEHSGMTEIECPYFRVTIRSNPPAVEILDEDSVPAEFKEPVVNWKVDKTAIRKALQAGQSVAGASLSQGARLVIK
;
A
#
# COMPACT_ATOMS: atom_id res chain seq x y z
N MET A 1 -23.05 6.94 -32.78
CA MET A 1 -23.88 6.63 -31.60
C MET A 1 -23.30 7.32 -30.38
N PRO A 2 -24.10 7.76 -29.41
CA PRO A 2 -23.60 8.34 -28.16
C PRO A 2 -22.68 7.35 -27.45
N ASN A 3 -21.55 7.83 -26.92
CA ASN A 3 -20.53 7.00 -26.29
C ASN A 3 -21.00 6.58 -24.88
N LEU A 4 -21.84 5.54 -24.79
CA LEU A 4 -22.38 5.04 -23.52
C LEU A 4 -21.27 4.52 -22.62
N THR A 5 -21.33 4.83 -21.33
CA THR A 5 -20.39 4.27 -20.33
C THR A 5 -20.70 2.79 -20.06
N LEU A 6 -19.73 2.03 -19.54
CA LEU A 6 -19.97 0.63 -19.16
C LEU A 6 -21.13 0.50 -18.15
N TYR A 7 -21.23 1.48 -17.25
CA TYR A 7 -22.34 1.60 -16.29
C TYR A 7 -23.69 1.76 -17.01
N GLN A 8 -23.78 2.69 -17.96
CA GLN A 8 -25.00 2.90 -18.73
C GLN A 8 -25.36 1.68 -19.57
N LEU A 9 -24.39 1.05 -20.25
CA LEU A 9 -24.61 -0.20 -21.00
C LEU A 9 -25.16 -1.31 -20.10
N SER A 10 -24.61 -1.46 -18.89
CA SER A 10 -25.10 -2.44 -17.93
C SER A 10 -26.53 -2.15 -17.45
N ALA A 11 -26.87 -0.87 -17.25
CA ALA A 11 -28.22 -0.46 -16.88
C ALA A 11 -29.22 -0.70 -18.03
N HIS A 12 -28.85 -0.38 -19.27
CA HIS A 12 -29.68 -0.64 -20.45
C HIS A 12 -29.88 -2.13 -20.69
N TYR A 13 -28.85 -2.95 -20.49
CA TYR A 13 -28.95 -4.40 -20.60
C TYR A 13 -29.94 -4.99 -19.58
N VAL A 14 -29.87 -4.54 -18.32
CA VAL A 14 -30.83 -4.95 -17.27
C VAL A 14 -32.24 -4.50 -17.61
N GLN A 15 -32.43 -3.25 -18.07
CA GLN A 15 -33.75 -2.76 -18.48
C GLN A 15 -34.36 -3.58 -19.62
N ALA A 16 -33.55 -3.97 -20.61
CA ALA A 16 -34.02 -4.82 -21.71
C ALA A 16 -34.37 -6.24 -21.24
N LEU A 17 -33.65 -6.77 -20.25
CA LEU A 17 -33.95 -8.06 -19.60
C LEU A 17 -35.27 -8.02 -18.84
N ASP A 18 -35.51 -6.93 -18.09
CA ASP A 18 -36.76 -6.72 -17.36
C ASP A 18 -37.94 -6.62 -18.34
N ALA A 19 -37.78 -5.91 -19.45
CA ALA A 19 -38.81 -5.80 -20.50
C ALA A 19 -39.12 -7.15 -21.20
N LEU A 20 -38.15 -8.06 -21.30
CA LEU A 20 -38.37 -9.40 -21.86
C LEU A 20 -39.22 -10.29 -20.91
N THR A 21 -39.09 -10.07 -19.61
CA THR A 21 -39.75 -10.88 -18.57
C THR A 21 -41.06 -10.30 -18.08
N ASP A 22 -41.43 -9.09 -18.55
CA ASP A 22 -42.69 -8.43 -18.24
C ASP A 22 -43.85 -9.07 -19.04
N PRO A 23 -44.83 -9.71 -18.37
CA PRO A 23 -45.97 -10.34 -19.03
C PRO A 23 -46.92 -9.34 -19.74
N ASP A 24 -46.83 -8.04 -19.44
CA ASP A 24 -47.64 -6.99 -20.07
C ASP A 24 -46.92 -6.27 -21.23
N ALA A 25 -45.70 -6.69 -21.59
CA ALA A 25 -44.94 -6.07 -22.68
C ALA A 25 -45.55 -6.38 -24.06
N GLU A 26 -46.02 -5.36 -24.78
CA GLU A 26 -46.59 -5.48 -26.15
C GLU A 26 -45.53 -5.65 -27.26
N LEU A 27 -44.26 -5.91 -26.91
CA LEU A 27 -43.16 -6.03 -27.86
C LEU A 27 -42.95 -7.48 -28.32
N PRO A 28 -42.64 -7.72 -29.62
CA PRO A 28 -42.29 -9.06 -30.09
C PRO A 28 -41.04 -9.57 -29.38
N ALA A 29 -41.08 -10.79 -28.86
CA ALA A 29 -39.95 -11.40 -28.15
C ALA A 29 -38.65 -11.41 -28.97
N GLU A 30 -38.74 -11.58 -30.30
CA GLU A 30 -37.60 -11.52 -31.23
C GLU A 30 -36.92 -10.14 -31.23
N ALA A 31 -37.69 -9.05 -31.25
CA ALA A 31 -37.14 -7.69 -31.26
C ALA A 31 -36.40 -7.35 -29.95
N ILE A 32 -36.89 -7.87 -28.81
CA ILE A 32 -36.23 -7.70 -27.51
C ILE A 32 -34.94 -8.53 -27.45
N SER A 33 -34.97 -9.76 -27.98
CA SER A 33 -33.79 -10.63 -28.06
C SER A 33 -32.68 -10.00 -28.91
N ASP A 34 -33.01 -9.47 -30.10
CA ASP A 34 -32.04 -8.80 -30.97
C ASP A 34 -31.41 -7.58 -30.28
N THR A 35 -32.21 -6.84 -29.51
CA THR A 35 -31.73 -5.68 -28.74
C THR A 35 -30.80 -6.10 -27.60
N LEU A 36 -31.13 -7.20 -26.91
CA LEU A 36 -30.30 -7.77 -25.85
C LEU A 36 -28.96 -8.28 -26.38
N GLU A 37 -28.94 -8.94 -27.52
CA GLU A 37 -27.72 -9.42 -28.15
C GLU A 37 -26.81 -8.25 -28.58
N ALA A 38 -27.38 -7.19 -29.15
CA ALA A 38 -26.64 -5.99 -29.49
C ALA A 38 -26.03 -5.30 -28.25
N LEU A 39 -26.82 -5.11 -27.18
CA LEU A 39 -26.36 -4.51 -25.93
C LEU A 39 -25.30 -5.37 -25.22
N ALA A 40 -25.44 -6.69 -25.26
CA ALA A 40 -24.45 -7.63 -24.73
C ALA A 40 -23.11 -7.47 -25.47
N GLY A 41 -23.13 -7.44 -26.81
CA GLY A 41 -21.93 -7.24 -27.62
C GLY A 41 -21.21 -5.93 -27.31
N GLU A 42 -21.95 -4.82 -27.21
CA GLU A 42 -21.38 -3.51 -26.85
C GLU A 42 -20.80 -3.49 -25.43
N LEU A 43 -21.50 -4.13 -24.48
CA LEU A 43 -21.05 -4.26 -23.09
C LEU A 43 -19.77 -5.10 -22.98
N GLU A 44 -19.71 -6.24 -23.68
CA GLU A 44 -18.53 -7.10 -23.73
C GLU A 44 -17.33 -6.37 -24.33
N GLU A 45 -17.50 -5.69 -25.48
CA GLU A 45 -16.41 -4.95 -26.12
C GLU A 45 -15.87 -3.86 -25.18
N LYS A 46 -16.78 -3.10 -24.55
CA LYS A 46 -16.39 -2.04 -23.61
C LYS A 46 -15.71 -2.61 -22.37
N ALA A 47 -16.22 -3.72 -21.82
CA ALA A 47 -15.61 -4.40 -20.68
C ALA A 47 -14.20 -4.91 -21.00
N VAL A 48 -13.99 -5.50 -22.19
CA VAL A 48 -12.67 -5.93 -22.66
C VAL A 48 -11.71 -4.75 -22.80
N ASN A 49 -12.17 -3.63 -23.35
CA ASN A 49 -11.34 -2.44 -23.50
C ASN A 49 -10.96 -1.83 -22.14
N VAL A 50 -11.90 -1.80 -21.17
CA VAL A 50 -11.61 -1.39 -19.78
C VAL A 50 -10.62 -2.35 -19.11
N ALA A 51 -10.78 -3.66 -19.30
CA ALA A 51 -9.88 -4.67 -18.75
C ALA A 51 -8.46 -4.56 -19.32
N LYS A 52 -8.31 -4.31 -20.63
CA LYS A 52 -7.01 -4.03 -21.27
C LYS A 52 -6.35 -2.80 -20.65
N PHE A 53 -7.11 -1.71 -20.45
CA PHE A 53 -6.59 -0.50 -19.82
C PHE A 53 -6.17 -0.74 -18.37
N LEU A 54 -7.00 -1.46 -17.60
CA LEU A 54 -6.68 -1.84 -16.22
C LEU A 54 -5.38 -2.65 -16.15
N ARG A 55 -5.23 -3.68 -17.01
CA ARG A 55 -4.02 -4.51 -17.05
C ARG A 55 -2.77 -3.70 -17.38
N ASN A 56 -2.88 -2.71 -18.27
CA ASN A 56 -1.79 -1.79 -18.57
C ASN A 56 -1.43 -0.92 -17.35
N MET A 57 -2.42 -0.42 -16.61
CA MET A 57 -2.19 0.34 -15.38
C MET A 57 -1.55 -0.52 -14.29
N GLU A 58 -2.02 -1.76 -14.08
CA GLU A 58 -1.43 -2.71 -13.13
C GLU A 58 0.03 -3.01 -13.46
N THR A 59 0.33 -3.26 -14.74
CA THR A 59 1.70 -3.53 -15.22
C THR A 59 2.60 -2.31 -14.99
N THR A 60 2.09 -1.12 -15.28
CA THR A 60 2.82 0.13 -15.09
C THR A 60 3.06 0.41 -13.60
N ALA A 61 2.07 0.16 -12.75
CA ALA A 61 2.19 0.31 -11.30
C ALA A 61 3.26 -0.64 -10.71
N GLU A 62 3.29 -1.90 -11.14
CA GLU A 62 4.32 -2.84 -10.69
C GLU A 62 5.72 -2.43 -11.20
N ALA A 63 5.84 -1.96 -12.45
CA ALA A 63 7.10 -1.45 -12.97
C ALA A 63 7.62 -0.24 -12.16
N ILE A 64 6.74 0.70 -11.80
CA ILE A 64 7.08 1.86 -10.96
C ILE A 64 7.56 1.39 -9.58
N LYS A 65 6.85 0.46 -8.94
CA LYS A 65 7.21 -0.07 -7.62
C LYS A 65 8.59 -0.74 -7.63
N VAL A 66 8.91 -1.50 -8.68
CA VAL A 66 10.26 -2.09 -8.85
C VAL A 66 11.33 -1.00 -9.00
N ALA A 67 11.06 0.04 -9.79
CA ALA A 67 11.98 1.16 -9.95
C ALA A 67 12.21 1.91 -8.63
N GLU A 68 11.15 2.17 -7.87
CA GLU A 68 11.22 2.81 -6.55
C GLU A 68 12.07 2.01 -5.57
N ALA A 69 11.85 0.69 -5.49
CA ALA A 69 12.63 -0.20 -4.63
C ALA A 69 14.13 -0.15 -4.98
N ASN A 70 14.47 -0.12 -6.27
CA ASN A 70 15.84 0.00 -6.74
C ASN A 70 16.45 1.36 -6.39
N MET A 71 15.70 2.45 -6.56
CA MET A 71 16.14 3.80 -6.17
C MET A 71 16.36 3.90 -4.66
N ALA A 72 15.45 3.37 -3.86
CA ALA A 72 15.57 3.33 -2.40
C ALA A 72 16.80 2.54 -1.95
N LYS A 73 17.08 1.39 -2.59
CA LYS A 73 18.30 0.62 -2.35
C LYS A 73 19.56 1.43 -2.67
N ARG A 74 19.59 2.12 -3.83
CA ARG A 74 20.72 2.97 -4.24
C ARG A 74 20.95 4.13 -3.27
N ARG A 75 19.87 4.79 -2.83
CA ARG A 75 19.91 5.83 -1.79
C ARG A 75 20.55 5.30 -0.51
N LYS A 76 20.06 4.16 0.00
CA LYS A 76 20.58 3.55 1.24
C LYS A 76 22.06 3.19 1.12
N THR A 77 22.51 2.68 -0.03
CA THR A 77 23.94 2.41 -0.26
C THR A 77 24.78 3.68 -0.19
N LEU A 78 24.32 4.78 -0.79
CA LEU A 78 25.01 6.07 -0.73
C LEU A 78 25.05 6.63 0.70
N GLU A 79 23.95 6.57 1.43
CA GLU A 79 23.87 6.99 2.84
C GLU A 79 24.86 6.20 3.71
N ASN A 80 24.88 4.87 3.55
CA ASN A 80 25.84 4.01 4.25
C ASN A 80 27.29 4.37 3.89
N ARG A 81 27.57 4.66 2.60
CA ARG A 81 28.90 5.06 2.16
C ARG A 81 29.32 6.41 2.73
N VAL A 82 28.42 7.37 2.79
CA VAL A 82 28.65 8.68 3.43
C VAL A 82 28.94 8.49 4.92
N GLN A 83 28.15 7.67 5.61
CA GLN A 83 28.37 7.39 7.03
C GLN A 83 29.73 6.72 7.28
N TRP A 84 30.08 5.74 6.43
CA TRP A 84 31.39 5.11 6.48
C TRP A 84 32.53 6.12 6.24
N LEU A 85 32.40 7.01 5.24
CA LEU A 85 33.41 8.03 4.96
C LEU A 85 33.57 9.04 6.10
N LYS A 86 32.47 9.43 6.75
CA LYS A 86 32.52 10.29 7.96
C LYS A 86 33.27 9.59 9.09
N GLY A 87 32.96 8.32 9.35
CA GLY A 87 33.64 7.52 10.36
C GLY A 87 35.13 7.31 10.05
N TYR A 88 35.43 7.02 8.79
CA TYR A 88 36.81 6.90 8.30
C TYR A 88 37.58 8.20 8.49
N LEU A 89 37.03 9.34 8.07
CA LEU A 89 37.66 10.65 8.24
C LEU A 89 37.89 10.97 9.73
N LYS A 90 36.87 10.77 10.57
CA LYS A 90 36.97 10.97 12.02
C LYS A 90 38.09 10.11 12.61
N SER A 91 38.09 8.80 12.33
CA SER A 91 39.08 7.88 12.89
C SER A 91 40.50 8.23 12.47
N ASN A 92 40.73 8.65 11.22
CA ASN A 92 42.05 9.06 10.76
C ASN A 92 42.49 10.38 11.40
N MET A 93 41.59 11.35 11.55
CA MET A 93 41.85 12.61 12.25
C MET A 93 42.20 12.38 13.73
N GLU A 94 41.50 11.46 14.41
CA GLU A 94 41.81 11.04 15.78
C GLU A 94 43.19 10.35 15.86
N HIS A 95 43.49 9.45 14.93
CA HIS A 95 44.75 8.71 14.90
C HIS A 95 45.96 9.60 14.59
N SER A 96 45.78 10.65 13.78
CA SER A 96 46.82 11.64 13.47
C SER A 96 46.92 12.77 14.50
N GLY A 97 46.06 12.78 15.51
CA GLY A 97 45.99 13.86 16.51
C GLY A 97 45.48 15.20 15.95
N MET A 98 44.89 15.20 14.75
CA MET A 98 44.35 16.40 14.10
C MET A 98 42.93 16.66 14.60
N THR A 99 42.74 17.69 15.40
CA THR A 99 41.41 18.10 15.90
C THR A 99 40.64 18.96 14.89
N GLU A 100 41.36 19.63 13.98
CA GLU A 100 40.80 20.56 13.01
C GLU A 100 41.55 20.53 11.68
N ILE A 101 40.81 20.55 10.57
CA ILE A 101 41.31 20.71 9.21
C ILE A 101 40.55 21.86 8.58
N GLU A 102 41.25 22.93 8.21
CA GLU A 102 40.67 24.08 7.54
C GLU A 102 41.20 24.18 6.11
N CYS A 103 40.30 24.43 5.16
CA CYS A 103 40.63 24.77 3.79
C CYS A 103 39.78 25.97 3.34
N PRO A 104 40.10 26.63 2.21
CA PRO A 104 39.35 27.79 1.74
C PRO A 104 37.85 27.55 1.51
N TYR A 105 37.43 26.28 1.37
CA TYR A 105 36.05 25.92 1.04
C TYR A 105 35.24 25.45 2.26
N PHE A 106 35.89 24.83 3.26
CA PHE A 106 35.22 24.28 4.44
C PHE A 106 36.21 23.97 5.55
N ARG A 107 35.66 23.78 6.75
CA ARG A 107 36.38 23.41 7.97
C ARG A 107 35.78 22.14 8.55
N VAL A 108 36.63 21.19 8.92
CA VAL A 108 36.27 19.93 9.59
C VAL A 108 36.88 19.96 10.98
N THR A 109 36.05 19.81 12.01
CA THR A 109 36.50 19.83 13.42
C THR A 109 35.91 18.63 14.14
N ILE A 110 36.72 17.92 14.92
CA ILE A 110 36.22 16.92 15.87
C ILE A 110 35.75 17.68 17.12
N ARG A 111 34.49 17.48 17.50
CA ARG A 111 33.94 18.00 18.76
C ARG A 111 33.49 16.86 19.64
N SER A 112 33.67 17.02 20.94
CA SER A 112 33.08 16.12 21.93
C SER A 112 31.56 16.28 21.92
N ASN A 113 30.84 15.16 21.80
CA ASN A 113 29.41 15.17 22.00
C ASN A 113 29.08 15.46 23.48
N PRO A 114 27.91 16.05 23.78
CA PRO A 114 27.43 16.16 25.15
C PRO A 114 27.42 14.78 25.84
N PRO A 115 27.65 14.72 27.16
CA PRO A 115 27.62 13.46 27.90
C PRO A 115 26.25 12.80 27.73
N ALA A 116 26.25 11.58 27.19
CA ALA A 116 25.08 10.73 27.10
C ALA A 116 25.03 9.82 28.32
N VAL A 117 23.84 9.59 28.87
CA VAL A 117 23.63 8.64 29.96
C VAL A 117 23.60 7.24 29.32
N GLU A 118 24.65 6.45 29.55
CA GLU A 118 24.63 5.02 29.29
C GLU A 118 24.11 4.29 30.53
N ILE A 119 22.97 3.62 30.38
CA ILE A 119 22.44 2.72 31.41
C ILE A 119 23.15 1.38 31.23
N LEU A 120 24.13 1.10 32.10
CA LEU A 120 24.91 -0.15 32.06
C LEU A 120 24.13 -1.35 32.58
N ASP A 121 23.22 -1.12 33.52
CA ASP A 121 22.33 -2.13 34.10
C ASP A 121 21.00 -1.47 34.47
N GLU A 122 19.95 -1.83 33.74
CA GLU A 122 18.60 -1.32 33.98
C GLU A 122 18.07 -1.72 35.36
N ASP A 123 18.44 -2.88 35.91
CA ASP A 123 17.93 -3.34 37.20
C ASP A 123 18.50 -2.51 38.37
N SER A 124 19.75 -2.08 38.23
CA SER A 124 20.42 -1.17 39.17
C SER A 124 19.94 0.29 39.09
N VAL A 125 19.18 0.67 38.06
CA VAL A 125 18.62 2.04 37.97
C VAL A 125 17.52 2.21 39.03
N PRO A 126 17.59 3.25 39.88
CA PRO A 126 16.55 3.53 40.86
C PRO A 126 15.17 3.66 40.24
N ALA A 127 14.13 3.22 40.95
CA ALA A 127 12.75 3.27 40.49
C ALA A 127 12.27 4.71 40.18
N GLU A 128 12.94 5.72 40.71
CA GLU A 128 12.70 7.15 40.41
C GLU A 128 12.94 7.52 38.94
N PHE A 129 13.69 6.70 38.18
CA PHE A 129 14.01 6.93 36.76
C PHE A 129 13.36 5.90 35.82
N LYS A 130 12.45 5.05 36.33
CA LYS A 130 11.78 4.00 35.55
C LYS A 130 10.32 4.33 35.34
N GLU A 131 9.88 4.40 34.08
CA GLU A 131 8.46 4.52 33.73
C GLU A 131 7.89 3.16 33.29
N PRO A 132 6.77 2.69 33.85
CA PRO A 132 6.17 1.42 33.45
C PRO A 132 5.48 1.53 32.08
N VAL A 133 6.03 0.86 31.07
CA VAL A 133 5.41 0.76 29.74
C VAL A 133 4.54 -0.50 29.67
N VAL A 134 3.23 -0.36 29.95
CA VAL A 134 2.26 -1.45 29.76
C VAL A 134 1.66 -1.34 28.35
N ASN A 135 2.14 -2.18 27.43
CA ASN A 135 1.67 -2.19 26.06
C ASN A 135 0.73 -3.37 25.79
N TRP A 136 -0.57 -3.09 25.65
CA TRP A 136 -1.57 -4.11 25.32
C TRP A 136 -1.69 -4.27 23.80
N LYS A 137 -1.19 -5.38 23.28
CA LYS A 137 -1.32 -5.72 21.85
C LYS A 137 -2.62 -6.50 21.61
N VAL A 138 -3.55 -5.90 20.88
CA VAL A 138 -4.79 -6.58 20.44
C VAL A 138 -4.45 -7.63 19.37
N ASP A 139 -4.62 -8.91 19.71
CA ASP A 139 -4.44 -10.01 18.76
C ASP A 139 -5.69 -10.21 17.88
N LYS A 140 -5.69 -9.54 16.72
CA LYS A 140 -6.75 -9.66 15.72
C LYS A 140 -6.90 -11.08 15.16
N THR A 141 -5.86 -11.92 15.22
CA THR A 141 -5.94 -13.30 14.70
C THR A 141 -6.67 -14.22 15.66
N ALA A 142 -6.41 -14.10 16.96
CA ALA A 142 -7.16 -14.79 18.00
C ALA A 142 -8.64 -14.37 18.00
N ILE A 143 -8.90 -13.06 17.88
CA ILE A 143 -10.27 -12.52 17.78
C ILE A 143 -10.99 -13.05 16.54
N ARG A 144 -10.34 -13.10 15.38
CA ARG A 144 -10.93 -13.66 14.15
C ARG A 144 -11.29 -15.14 14.32
N LYS A 145 -10.41 -15.95 14.93
CA LYS A 145 -10.67 -17.37 15.22
C LYS A 145 -11.83 -17.54 16.19
N ALA A 146 -11.89 -16.74 17.26
CA ALA A 146 -12.98 -16.78 18.23
C ALA A 146 -14.33 -16.41 17.60
N LEU A 147 -14.38 -15.34 16.80
CA LEU A 147 -15.58 -14.94 16.08
C LEU A 147 -16.02 -15.97 15.02
N GLN A 148 -15.07 -16.63 14.34
CA GLN A 148 -15.38 -17.74 13.40
C GLN A 148 -15.87 -19.00 14.12
N ALA A 149 -15.42 -19.24 15.36
CA ALA A 149 -15.86 -20.35 16.21
C ALA A 149 -17.19 -20.08 16.94
N GLY A 150 -17.85 -18.94 16.69
CA GLY A 150 -19.13 -18.57 17.29
C GLY A 150 -19.04 -17.92 18.68
N GLN A 151 -17.83 -17.59 19.17
CA GLN A 151 -17.66 -16.82 20.40
C GLN A 151 -17.81 -15.32 20.12
N SER A 152 -18.66 -14.64 20.89
CA SER A 152 -18.81 -13.19 20.82
C SER A 152 -17.63 -12.49 21.48
N VAL A 153 -16.93 -11.61 20.75
CA VAL A 153 -15.87 -10.74 21.28
C VAL A 153 -16.41 -9.32 21.33
N ALA A 154 -16.56 -8.76 22.53
CA ALA A 154 -17.00 -7.38 22.71
C ALA A 154 -16.05 -6.42 21.97
N GLY A 155 -16.58 -5.66 21.02
CA GLY A 155 -15.83 -4.68 20.22
C GLY A 155 -15.25 -5.19 18.89
N ALA A 156 -15.56 -6.42 18.44
CA ALA A 156 -15.12 -6.93 17.15
C ALA A 156 -16.25 -7.60 16.35
N SER A 157 -16.33 -7.32 15.04
CA SER A 157 -17.29 -7.92 14.10
C SER A 157 -16.59 -8.46 12.85
N LEU A 158 -17.21 -9.47 12.22
CA LEU A 158 -16.76 -10.03 10.94
C LEU A 158 -17.51 -9.36 9.79
N SER A 159 -16.78 -8.80 8.83
CA SER A 159 -17.33 -8.28 7.56
C SER A 159 -16.63 -8.95 6.38
N GLN A 160 -17.38 -9.46 5.41
CA GLN A 160 -16.86 -9.96 4.13
C GLN A 160 -17.32 -9.05 2.98
N GLY A 161 -16.39 -8.69 2.09
CA GLY A 161 -16.68 -7.98 0.84
C GLY A 161 -16.32 -8.83 -0.37
N ALA A 162 -16.93 -8.54 -1.53
CA ALA A 162 -16.59 -9.18 -2.80
C ALA A 162 -15.42 -8.46 -3.48
N ARG A 163 -14.52 -9.22 -4.14
CA ARG A 163 -13.37 -8.69 -4.91
C ARG A 163 -13.42 -9.20 -6.35
N LEU A 164 -13.25 -8.30 -7.32
CA LEU A 164 -13.08 -8.66 -8.73
C LEU A 164 -11.69 -9.28 -8.95
N VAL A 165 -11.64 -10.39 -9.70
CA VAL A 165 -10.39 -11.10 -10.05
C VAL A 165 -10.33 -11.24 -11.57
N ILE A 166 -9.28 -10.70 -12.18
CA ILE A 166 -8.99 -10.86 -13.61
C ILE A 166 -7.79 -11.82 -13.72
N LYS A 167 -7.98 -12.98 -14.36
CA LYS A 167 -6.92 -13.97 -14.61
C LYS A 167 -6.20 -13.65 -15.92
#